data_AF-A0A1B7L7T8-F1
#
_entry.id   AF-A0A1B7L7T8-F1
#
_cell.length_a   1.000
_cell.length_b   1.000
_cell.length_c   1.000
_cell.angle_alpha   90.00
_cell.angle_beta   90.00
_cell.angle_gamma   90.00
#
_symmetry.space_group_name_H-M   'P 1'
#
loop_
_entity.id
_entity.type
_entity.pdbx_description
1 polymer ?
#
loop_
_entity_poly.entity_id
_entity_poly.type
_entity_poly.pdbx_seq_one_letter_code
_entity_poly.pdbx_strand_id
1 'polypeptide(L)'
;MNADIFKDQLPNSDRAEQYQWVDGNKETNALIAIAAEFIAEELTVAWFRIRLVCHRECDNEGKNMFSASLTYMATEQDDYHTWCGLDCLNAMRCITEVLKGKNWNEAVLFITQHKGISFYWRSPVA
;
A
#
# COMPACT_ATOMS: atom_id res chain seq x y z
N MET A 1 -1.39 11.44 18.31
CA MET A 1 -1.82 12.12 17.06
C MET A 1 -2.91 11.26 16.44
N ASN A 2 -4.06 11.87 16.15
CA ASN A 2 -5.33 11.19 15.84
C ASN A 2 -5.25 10.30 14.60
N ALA A 3 -5.76 9.08 14.72
CA ALA A 3 -5.90 8.09 13.65
C ALA A 3 -7.09 8.38 12.70
N ASP A 4 -7.75 9.54 12.83
CA ASP A 4 -9.09 9.79 12.29
C ASP A 4 -9.15 10.56 10.95
N ILE A 5 -8.05 10.83 10.25
CA ILE A 5 -8.06 11.84 9.15
C ILE A 5 -7.93 11.25 7.72
N PHE A 6 -8.06 9.92 7.51
CA PHE A 6 -7.91 9.36 6.15
C PHE A 6 -9.03 8.44 5.66
N LYS A 7 -10.25 8.63 6.16
CA LYS A 7 -11.45 8.12 5.48
C LYS A 7 -11.65 8.72 4.08
N ASP A 8 -11.05 9.89 3.81
CA ASP A 8 -11.35 10.67 2.60
C ASP A 8 -10.74 10.15 1.29
N GLN A 9 -9.89 9.10 1.30
CA GLN A 9 -9.30 8.57 0.06
C GLN A 9 -9.17 7.04 -0.01
N LEU A 10 -9.97 6.33 0.79
CA LEU A 10 -10.32 4.94 0.45
C LEU A 10 -11.32 5.00 -0.73
N PRO A 11 -11.29 4.08 -1.70
CA PRO A 11 -12.10 4.17 -2.93
C PRO A 11 -13.61 4.13 -2.62
N ASN A 12 -14.25 5.30 -2.51
CA ASN A 12 -15.65 5.53 -2.09
C ASN A 12 -16.05 4.85 -0.76
N SER A 13 -16.87 5.55 0.04
CA SER A 13 -17.16 5.25 1.45
C SER A 13 -17.69 3.84 1.73
N ASP A 14 -18.24 3.13 0.75
CA ASP A 14 -18.71 1.75 0.90
C ASP A 14 -17.57 0.71 0.97
N ARG A 15 -16.36 1.03 0.47
CA ARG A 15 -15.19 0.12 0.54
C ARG A 15 -14.29 0.40 1.74
N ALA A 16 -14.40 1.59 2.34
CA ALA A 16 -13.57 1.99 3.48
C ALA A 16 -13.77 1.08 4.71
N GLU A 17 -14.98 0.54 4.88
CA GLU A 17 -15.34 -0.33 6.00
C GLU A 17 -14.65 -1.71 5.97
N GLN A 18 -14.04 -2.09 4.84
CA GLN A 18 -13.38 -3.39 4.66
C GLN A 18 -11.86 -3.36 4.86
N TYR A 19 -11.25 -2.16 4.94
CA TYR A 19 -9.80 -2.04 5.13
C TYR A 19 -9.44 -2.13 6.60
N GLN A 20 -8.57 -3.09 6.93
CA GLN A 20 -8.01 -3.28 8.24
C GLN A 20 -6.68 -2.54 8.35
N TRP A 21 -6.55 -1.76 9.42
CA TRP A 21 -5.27 -1.18 9.83
C TRP A 21 -4.32 -2.29 10.26
N VAL A 22 -3.04 -2.09 10.00
CA VAL A 22 -2.01 -2.96 10.56
C VAL A 22 -1.52 -2.36 11.87
N ASP A 23 -1.96 -2.93 12.98
CA ASP A 23 -1.30 -2.77 14.29
C ASP A 23 0.01 -3.58 14.26
N GLY A 24 1.02 -3.01 13.63
CA GLY A 24 2.30 -3.66 13.41
C GLY A 24 3.14 -3.78 14.68
N ASN A 25 3.75 -4.94 14.89
CA ASN A 25 4.89 -5.07 15.79
C ASN A 25 6.14 -4.41 15.16
N LYS A 26 7.25 -4.34 15.91
CA LYS A 26 8.49 -3.68 15.44
C LYS A 26 8.99 -4.22 14.08
N GLU A 27 8.86 -5.53 13.85
CA GLU A 27 9.28 -6.19 12.61
C GLU A 27 8.36 -5.84 11.43
N THR A 28 7.05 -5.80 11.68
CA THR A 28 6.05 -5.39 10.68
C THR A 28 6.28 -3.94 10.26
N ASN A 29 6.50 -3.05 11.22
CA ASN A 29 6.77 -1.64 10.94
C ASN A 29 8.08 -1.44 10.18
N ALA A 30 9.10 -2.25 10.46
CA ALA A 30 10.37 -2.23 9.72
C ALA A 30 10.18 -2.67 8.26
N LEU A 31 9.43 -3.75 8.01
CA LEU A 31 9.15 -4.21 6.64
C LEU A 31 8.33 -3.20 5.84
N ILE A 32 7.38 -2.51 6.49
CA ILE A 32 6.60 -1.42 5.87
C ILE A 32 7.50 -0.22 5.53
N ALA A 33 8.45 0.13 6.40
CA ALA A 33 9.43 1.18 6.13
C ALA A 33 10.34 0.83 4.95
N ILE A 34 10.88 -0.40 4.92
CA ILE A 34 11.71 -0.89 3.81
C ILE A 34 10.92 -0.88 2.49
N ALA A 35 9.65 -1.33 2.52
CA ALA A 35 8.79 -1.27 1.34
C ALA A 35 8.61 0.16 0.81
N ALA A 36 8.57 1.15 1.70
CA ALA A 36 8.48 2.55 1.31
C ALA A 36 9.81 3.12 0.77
N GLU A 37 10.94 2.71 1.35
CA GLU A 37 12.28 3.09 0.88
C GLU A 37 12.50 2.63 -0.56
N PHE A 38 12.18 1.38 -0.89
CA PHE A 38 12.24 0.85 -2.27
C PHE A 38 11.48 1.68 -3.31
N ILE A 39 10.49 2.46 -2.87
CA ILE A 39 9.63 3.24 -3.74
C ILE A 39 10.03 4.71 -3.74
N ALA A 40 10.46 5.30 -2.61
CA ALA A 40 10.60 6.74 -2.48
C ALA A 40 11.96 7.31 -2.91
N GLU A 41 12.99 6.48 -3.15
CA GLU A 41 14.37 6.92 -3.42
C GLU A 41 14.55 7.85 -4.64
N GLU A 42 13.60 7.87 -5.59
CA GLU A 42 13.77 8.58 -6.87
C GLU A 42 13.01 9.92 -6.98
N LEU A 43 12.15 10.24 -6.01
CA LEU A 43 11.33 11.45 -6.09
C LEU A 43 12.08 12.65 -5.49
N THR A 44 12.51 13.54 -6.37
CA THR A 44 13.18 14.81 -6.00
C THR A 44 12.22 15.99 -5.84
N VAL A 45 10.91 15.73 -5.91
CA VAL A 45 9.87 16.76 -5.80
C VAL A 45 9.66 17.20 -4.35
N ALA A 46 9.22 18.45 -4.17
CA ALA A 46 9.02 19.07 -2.86
C ALA A 46 7.76 18.56 -2.12
N TRP A 47 6.84 17.94 -2.85
CA TRP A 47 5.70 17.22 -2.29
C TRP A 47 5.46 15.98 -3.15
N PHE A 48 5.12 14.86 -2.52
CA PHE A 48 4.58 13.71 -3.23
C PHE A 48 3.63 12.90 -2.36
N ARG A 49 2.74 12.18 -3.05
CA ARG A 49 2.02 11.06 -2.49
C ARG A 49 2.07 9.87 -3.42
N ILE A 50 2.65 8.77 -2.95
CA ILE A 50 2.70 7.50 -3.68
C ILE A 50 1.66 6.55 -3.09
N ARG A 51 1.02 5.78 -3.97
CA ARG A 51 0.12 4.68 -3.64
C ARG A 51 0.59 3.43 -4.37
N LEU A 52 1.04 2.44 -3.60
CA LEU A 52 1.26 1.07 -4.04
C LEU A 52 0.02 0.25 -3.69
N VAL A 53 -0.55 -0.41 -4.67
CA VAL A 53 -1.64 -1.38 -4.48
C VAL A 53 -1.12 -2.75 -4.88
N CYS A 54 -1.10 -3.69 -3.94
CA CYS A 54 -0.78 -5.09 -4.18
C CYS A 54 -2.05 -5.93 -4.17
N HIS A 55 -2.16 -6.85 -5.13
CA HIS A 55 -3.25 -7.82 -5.18
C HIS A 55 -2.71 -9.22 -4.96
N ARG A 56 -3.50 -10.05 -4.28
CA ARG A 56 -3.29 -11.49 -4.14
C ARG A 56 -4.49 -12.20 -4.73
N GLU A 57 -4.25 -13.00 -5.74
CA GLU A 57 -5.24 -13.88 -6.35
C GLU A 57 -4.81 -15.32 -6.14
N CYS A 58 -5.78 -16.21 -5.97
CA CYS A 58 -5.54 -17.65 -5.91
C CYS A 58 -5.97 -18.22 -7.27
N ASP A 59 -5.06 -18.87 -7.99
CA ASP A 59 -5.43 -19.55 -9.22
C ASP A 59 -6.26 -20.81 -8.95
N ASN A 60 -6.75 -21.44 -10.01
CA ASN A 60 -7.56 -22.66 -9.92
C ASN A 60 -6.82 -23.85 -9.31
N GLU A 61 -5.49 -23.78 -9.18
CA GLU A 61 -4.63 -24.82 -8.59
C GLU A 61 -4.32 -24.53 -7.11
N GLY A 62 -4.85 -23.44 -6.54
CA GLY A 62 -4.60 -23.05 -5.16
C GLY A 62 -3.29 -22.29 -4.96
N LYS A 63 -2.61 -21.88 -6.04
CA LYS A 63 -1.36 -21.14 -5.98
C LYS A 63 -1.64 -19.64 -5.97
N ASN A 64 -0.94 -18.94 -5.08
CA ASN A 64 -1.03 -17.49 -4.99
C ASN A 64 -0.28 -16.82 -6.15
N MET A 65 -0.98 -15.96 -6.89
CA MET A 65 -0.42 -14.99 -7.81
C MET A 65 -0.45 -13.61 -7.17
N PHE A 66 0.61 -12.83 -7.41
CA PHE A 66 0.72 -11.47 -6.88
C PHE A 66 0.96 -10.48 -8.02
N SER A 67 0.26 -9.35 -7.96
CA SER A 67 0.45 -8.23 -8.87
C SER A 67 0.48 -6.94 -8.07
N ALA A 68 1.09 -5.90 -8.64
CA ALA A 68 1.17 -4.62 -7.98
C ALA A 68 1.07 -3.47 -8.99
N SER A 69 0.46 -2.38 -8.56
CA SER A 69 0.38 -1.12 -9.32
C SER A 69 0.89 0.03 -8.46
N LEU A 70 1.65 0.92 -9.09
CA LEU A 70 2.19 2.12 -8.48
C LEU A 70 1.55 3.33 -9.16
N THR A 71 1.10 4.25 -8.32
CA THR A 71 0.57 5.54 -8.76
C THR A 71 1.10 6.63 -7.85
N TYR A 72 1.33 7.83 -8.39
CA TYR A 72 1.82 8.97 -7.60
C TYR A 72 1.10 10.27 -7.97
N MET A 73 1.14 11.21 -7.03
CA MET A 73 0.80 12.61 -7.21
C MET A 73 2.03 13.45 -6.88
N ALA A 74 2.35 14.46 -7.69
CA ALA A 74 3.45 15.40 -7.45
C ALA A 74 2.99 16.69 -6.77
N THR A 75 1.69 16.96 -6.75
CA THR A 75 1.05 18.03 -5.97
C THR A 75 -0.27 17.54 -5.37
N GLU A 76 -0.80 18.23 -4.35
CA GLU A 76 -2.07 17.86 -3.71
C GLU A 76 -3.29 17.96 -4.64
N GLN A 77 -3.15 18.72 -5.73
CA GLN A 77 -4.21 18.97 -6.71
C GLN A 77 -4.14 18.04 -7.92
N ASP A 78 -3.08 17.24 -8.06
CA ASP A 78 -2.92 16.33 -9.19
C ASP A 78 -3.79 15.09 -9.05
N ASP A 79 -4.19 14.53 -10.20
CA ASP A 79 -4.68 13.16 -10.25
C ASP A 79 -3.54 12.16 -10.05
N TYR A 80 -3.89 10.94 -9.69
CA TYR A 80 -2.92 9.84 -9.63
C TYR A 80 -2.42 9.47 -11.03
N HIS A 81 -1.11 9.62 -11.24
CA HIS A 81 -0.43 9.19 -12.44
C HIS A 81 0.18 7.81 -12.24
N THR A 82 0.06 6.92 -13.23
CA THR A 82 0.76 5.64 -13.23
C THR A 82 2.26 5.86 -13.16
N TRP A 83 2.93 5.08 -12.32
CA TRP A 83 4.36 5.11 -12.18
C TRP A 83 4.92 3.70 -12.23
N CYS A 84 5.96 3.51 -13.01
CA CYS A 84 6.76 2.30 -12.97
C CYS A 84 7.95 2.57 -12.05
N GLY A 85 7.73 2.55 -10.73
CA GLY A 85 8.82 2.62 -9.76
C GLY A 85 9.73 1.39 -9.89
N LEU A 86 11.03 1.58 -9.67
CA LEU A 86 12.07 0.61 -10.03
C LEU A 86 11.97 -0.72 -9.27
N ASP A 87 11.51 -0.72 -8.02
CA ASP A 87 11.47 -1.94 -7.20
C ASP A 87 10.12 -2.25 -6.55
N CYS A 88 9.07 -2.14 -7.37
CA CYS A 88 7.72 -2.59 -7.01
C CYS A 88 7.69 -4.06 -6.55
N LEU A 89 8.59 -4.90 -7.09
CA LEU A 89 8.69 -6.32 -6.75
C LEU A 89 9.18 -6.54 -5.31
N ASN A 90 10.24 -5.86 -4.87
CA ASN A 90 10.72 -6.03 -3.49
C ASN A 90 9.77 -5.37 -2.48
N ALA A 91 9.17 -4.23 -2.81
CA ALA A 91 8.10 -3.65 -1.98
C ALA A 91 6.91 -4.61 -1.82
N MET A 92 6.47 -5.25 -2.92
CA MET A 92 5.44 -6.29 -2.88
C MET A 92 5.87 -7.48 -2.02
N ARG A 93 7.12 -7.94 -2.11
CA ARG A 93 7.63 -9.04 -1.25
C ARG A 93 7.55 -8.68 0.24
N CYS A 94 7.95 -7.47 0.62
CA CYS A 94 7.80 -6.99 2.00
C CYS A 94 6.34 -7.03 2.46
N ILE A 95 5.41 -6.53 1.63
CA ILE A 95 3.97 -6.56 1.92
C ILE A 95 3.46 -8.00 2.06
N THR A 96 3.88 -8.92 1.20
CA THR A 96 3.46 -10.34 1.29
C THR A 96 3.92 -11.01 2.58
N GLU A 97 5.11 -10.67 3.09
CA GLU A 97 5.60 -11.20 4.36
C GLU A 97 4.86 -10.57 5.56
N VAL A 98 4.58 -9.26 5.52
CA VAL A 98 3.77 -8.57 6.53
C VAL A 98 2.37 -9.19 6.68
N LEU A 99 1.79 -9.61 5.56
CA LEU A 99 0.44 -10.18 5.52
C LEU A 99 0.44 -11.72 5.50
N LYS A 100 1.58 -12.35 5.81
CA LYS A 100 1.69 -13.81 5.87
C LYS A 100 0.74 -14.39 6.92
N GLY A 101 0.02 -15.45 6.53
CA GLY A 101 -1.01 -16.06 7.36
C GLY A 101 -2.32 -15.27 7.45
N LYS A 102 -2.42 -14.07 6.86
CA LYS A 102 -3.67 -13.32 6.76
C LYS A 102 -4.45 -13.70 5.51
N ASN A 103 -5.79 -13.68 5.60
CA ASN A 103 -6.66 -13.87 4.45
C ASN A 103 -6.94 -12.53 3.76
N TRP A 104 -6.08 -12.11 2.83
CA TRP A 104 -6.17 -10.84 2.13
C TRP A 104 -6.25 -11.02 0.61
N ASN A 105 -6.79 -10.04 -0.13
CA ASN A 105 -6.73 -10.01 -1.59
C ASN A 105 -6.23 -8.67 -2.14
N GLU A 106 -6.22 -7.64 -1.31
CA GLU A 106 -5.67 -6.34 -1.65
C GLU A 106 -4.98 -5.71 -0.45
N ALA A 107 -3.82 -5.11 -0.69
CA ALA A 107 -3.06 -4.34 0.28
C ALA A 107 -2.67 -3.00 -0.35
N VAL A 108 -2.74 -1.92 0.43
CA VAL A 108 -2.48 -0.56 -0.04
C VAL A 108 -1.46 0.10 0.89
N LEU A 109 -0.35 0.54 0.32
CA LEU A 109 0.68 1.31 0.99
C LEU A 109 0.67 2.73 0.42
N PHE A 110 0.48 3.72 1.30
CA PHE A 110 0.63 5.13 0.98
C PHE A 110 1.92 5.66 1.58
N ILE A 111 2.64 6.46 0.81
CA ILE A 111 3.84 7.19 1.25
C ILE A 111 3.59 8.67 0.96
N THR A 112 3.62 9.48 2.00
CA THR A 112 3.45 10.93 1.87
C THR A 112 4.64 11.63 2.52
N GLN A 113 5.38 12.43 1.75
CA GLN A 113 6.66 13.02 2.15
C GLN A 113 6.68 13.65 3.55
N HIS A 114 5.60 14.32 3.96
CA HIS A 114 5.50 15.00 5.26
C HIS A 114 4.59 14.32 6.27
N LYS A 115 3.86 13.27 5.89
CA LYS A 115 2.91 12.58 6.78
C LYS A 115 3.35 11.17 7.16
N GLY A 116 4.36 10.64 6.48
CA GLY A 116 4.88 9.30 6.71
C GLY A 116 4.15 8.25 5.89
N ILE A 117 4.11 7.04 6.43
CA ILE A 117 3.64 5.84 5.73
C ILE A 117 2.31 5.38 6.34
N SER A 118 1.38 4.96 5.50
CA SER A 118 0.13 4.33 5.94
C SER A 118 -0.09 3.04 5.17
N PHE A 119 -0.46 1.98 5.89
CA PHE A 119 -0.63 0.65 5.30
C PHE A 119 -1.95 0.02 5.70
N TYR A 120 -2.69 -0.48 4.71
CA TYR A 120 -4.02 -1.03 4.82
C TYR A 120 -4.10 -2.34 4.04
N TRP A 121 -5.02 -3.22 4.42
CA TRP A 121 -5.33 -4.41 3.62
C TRP A 121 -6.78 -4.81 3.81
N ARG A 122 -7.33 -5.58 2.87
CA ARG A 122 -8.69 -6.13 2.98
C ARG A 122 -8.74 -7.60 2.60
N SER A 123 -9.73 -8.29 3.16
CA SER A 123 -10.07 -9.67 2.84
C SER A 123 -10.90 -9.77 1.56
N PRO A 124 -10.89 -10.94 0.89
CA PRO A 124 -11.87 -11.24 -0.15
C PRO A 124 -13.29 -11.06 0.37
N VAL A 125 -14.17 -10.48 -0.45
CA VAL A 125 -15.62 -10.47 -0.17
C VAL A 125 -16.14 -11.89 -0.41
N ALA A 126 -16.86 -12.44 0.57
CA ALA A 126 -17.46 -13.77 0.50
C ALA A 126 -18.63 -13.85 -0.48
#